data_AF-A0A0R3PHF9-F1
#
_entry.id   AF-A0A0R3PHF9-F1
#
_cell.length_a   1.000
_cell.length_b   1.000
_cell.length_c   1.000
_cell.angle_alpha   90.00
_cell.angle_beta   90.00
_cell.angle_gamma   90.00
#
_symmetry.space_group_name_H-M   'P 1'
#
loop_
_entity.id
_entity.type
_entity.pdbx_description
1 polymer ?
#
loop_
_entity_poly.entity_id
_entity_poly.type
_entity_poly.pdbx_seq_one_letter_code
_entity_poly.pdbx_strand_id
1 'polypeptide(L)'
;MCRMYKNCKLVHGDLSEFNLLLSEGKVVYVIDVSQSMDLSHPRNLHYLIRDIENVLAFFRRLDIPDLPTPITLFNTITDLAMSEESSLIVQVCQ
;
A
#
# COMPACT_ATOMS: atom_id res chain seq x y z
N MET A 1 1.72 5.47 3.14
CA MET A 1 2.31 4.64 2.07
C MET A 1 3.29 5.42 1.19
N CYS A 2 2.90 6.51 0.52
CA CYS A 2 3.78 7.25 -0.40
C CYS A 2 5.15 7.64 0.19
N ARG A 3 5.21 8.15 1.43
CA ARG A 3 6.48 8.51 2.08
C ARG A 3 7.41 7.30 2.27
N MET A 4 6.86 6.15 2.66
CA MET A 4 7.63 4.92 2.86
C MET A 4 8.21 4.42 1.53
N TYR A 5 7.40 4.41 0.47
CA TYR A 5 7.83 4.00 -0.86
C TYR A 5 8.81 5.00 -1.50
N LYS A 6 8.43 6.28 -1.60
CA LYS A 6 9.19 7.29 -2.36
C LYS A 6 10.42 7.79 -1.63
N ASN A 7 10.32 8.04 -0.32
CA ASN A 7 11.41 8.64 0.46
C ASN A 7 12.28 7.56 1.11
N CYS A 8 11.67 6.55 1.73
CA CYS A 8 12.41 5.50 2.43
C CYS A 8 12.84 4.35 1.51
N LYS A 9 12.32 4.26 0.28
CA LYS A 9 12.55 3.15 -0.66
C LYS A 9 12.17 1.78 -0.08
N LEU A 10 11.07 1.73 0.68
CA LEU A 10 10.58 0.53 1.33
C LEU A 10 9.12 0.24 0.99
N VAL A 11 8.81 -1.04 0.89
CA VAL A 11 7.45 -1.59 0.98
C VAL A 11 7.30 -2.25 2.35
N HIS A 12 6.16 -2.06 3.01
CA HIS A 12 5.98 -2.60 4.37
C HIS A 12 5.92 -4.12 4.37
N GLY A 13 5.27 -4.71 3.38
CA GLY A 13 5.23 -6.15 3.19
C GLY A 13 4.13 -6.85 3.96
N ASP A 14 3.57 -6.22 4.99
CA ASP A 14 2.51 -6.73 5.86
C ASP A 14 1.67 -5.59 6.46
N LEU A 15 1.39 -4.55 5.67
CA LEU A 15 0.63 -3.41 6.17
C LEU A 15 -0.86 -3.80 6.31
N SER A 16 -1.41 -3.56 7.50
CA SER A 16 -2.82 -3.71 7.82
C SER A 16 -3.19 -2.79 8.99
N GLU A 17 -4.47 -2.72 9.33
CA GLU A 17 -4.98 -1.98 10.48
C GLU A 17 -4.36 -2.42 11.81
N PHE A 18 -3.89 -3.66 11.91
CA PHE A 18 -3.25 -4.19 13.11
C PHE A 18 -1.86 -3.60 13.37
N ASN A 19 -1.22 -3.07 12.32
CA ASN A 19 0.13 -2.49 12.36
C ASN A 19 0.10 -0.95 12.38
N LEU A 20 -1.07 -0.35 12.68
CA LEU A 20 -1.27 1.08 12.77
C LEU A 20 -1.68 1.48 14.20
N LEU A 21 -0.92 2.38 14.82
CA LEU A 21 -1.25 2.95 16.13
C LEU A 21 -1.75 4.39 15.97
N LEU A 22 -2.96 4.67 16.48
CA LEU A 22 -3.51 6.02 16.53
C LEU A 22 -3.18 6.66 17.88
N SER A 23 -2.40 7.74 17.88
CA SER A 23 -2.16 8.51 19.10
C SER A 23 -3.24 9.57 19.35
N GLU A 24 -3.28 10.09 20.58
CA GLU A 24 -4.22 11.14 21.03
C GLU A 24 -4.22 12.39 20.12
N GLY A 25 -3.09 12.71 19.49
CA GLY A 25 -2.95 13.81 18.53
C GLY A 25 -3.49 13.53 17.12
N LYS A 26 -4.23 12.43 16.94
CA LYS A 26 -4.69 11.92 15.61
C LYS A 26 -3.54 11.62 14.63
N VAL A 27 -2.34 11.39 15.16
CA VAL A 27 -1.19 10.94 14.38
C VAL A 27 -1.23 9.42 14.31
N VAL A 28 -1.15 8.89 13.10
CA VAL A 28 -1.02 7.45 12.84
C VAL A 28 0.46 7.08 12.76
N TYR A 29 0.87 6.15 13.61
CA TYR A 29 2.20 5.54 13.59
C TYR A 29 2.13 4.17 12.92
N VAL A 30 3.10 3.89 12.06
CA VAL A 30 3.27 2.57 11.44
C VAL A 30 4.30 1.81 12.26
N ILE A 31 3.95 0.60 12.69
CA ILE A 31 4.81 -0.27 13.50
C ILE A 31 5.04 -1.62 12.80
N ASP A 32 5.86 -2.47 13.41
CA ASP A 32 6.20 -3.81 12.89
C ASP A 32 6.75 -3.80 11.44
N VAL A 33 7.80 -3.01 11.24
CA VAL A 33 8.55 -2.95 9.98
C VAL A 33 9.54 -4.10 9.79
N SER A 34 9.45 -5.15 10.61
CA SER A 34 10.39 -6.28 10.60
C SER A 34 10.34 -7.07 9.29
N GLN A 35 9.19 -7.07 8.61
CA GLN A 35 8.95 -7.71 7.30
C GLN A 35 9.06 -6.73 6.11
N SER A 36 9.47 -5.48 6.36
CA SER A 36 9.64 -4.50 5.30
C SER A 36 10.81 -4.85 4.38
N MET A 37 10.67 -4.51 3.10
CA MET A 37 11.65 -4.83 2.06
C MET A 37 11.99 -3.64 1.19
N ASP A 38 13.23 -3.63 0.72
CA ASP A 38 13.74 -2.66 -0.25
C ASP A 38 13.11 -2.84 -1.64
N LEU A 39 13.05 -1.76 -2.43
CA LEU A 39 12.49 -1.80 -3.79
C LEU A 39 13.31 -2.69 -4.76
N SER A 40 14.55 -3.03 -4.43
CA SER A 40 15.35 -4.02 -5.17
C SER A 40 14.83 -5.46 -5.02
N HIS A 41 13.97 -5.73 -4.04
CA HIS A 41 13.39 -7.06 -3.86
C HIS A 41 12.50 -7.41 -5.07
N PRO A 42 12.66 -8.59 -5.70
CA PRO A 42 12.00 -8.93 -6.97
C PRO A 42 10.47 -8.95 -6.88
N ARG A 43 9.92 -9.09 -5.68
CA ARG A 43 8.47 -9.13 -5.43
C ARG A 43 7.93 -7.89 -4.73
N ASN A 44 8.70 -6.81 -4.61
CA ASN A 44 8.30 -5.61 -3.84
C ASN A 44 6.90 -5.10 -4.26
N LEU A 45 6.62 -5.03 -5.57
CA LEU A 45 5.34 -4.53 -6.08
C LEU A 45 4.18 -5.46 -5.75
N HIS A 46 4.39 -6.78 -5.75
CA HIS A 46 3.37 -7.75 -5.33
C HIS A 46 2.98 -7.55 -3.86
N TYR A 47 3.96 -7.32 -2.98
CA TYR A 47 3.70 -7.01 -1.58
C TYR A 47 3.04 -5.65 -1.39
N LEU A 48 3.40 -4.65 -2.22
CA LEU A 48 2.75 -3.35 -2.20
C LEU A 48 1.26 -3.44 -2.58
N ILE A 49 0.91 -4.26 -3.57
CA ILE A 49 -0.49 -4.52 -3.93
C ILE A 49 -1.26 -5.06 -2.73
N ARG A 50 -0.69 -6.06 -2.03
CA ARG A 50 -1.30 -6.65 -0.83
C ARG A 50 -1.51 -5.61 0.27
N ASP A 51 -0.50 -4.79 0.53
CA ASP A 51 -0.58 -3.69 1.51
C ASP A 51 -1.71 -2.70 1.15
N ILE A 52 -1.85 -2.35 -0.13
CA ILE A 52 -2.90 -1.47 -0.64
C ILE A 52 -4.29 -2.10 -0.44
N GLU A 53 -4.44 -3.38 -0.80
CA GLU A 53 -5.71 -4.10 -0.67
C GLU A 53 -6.16 -4.20 0.78
N ASN A 54 -5.25 -4.51 1.70
CA ASN A 54 -5.53 -4.54 3.14
C ASN A 54 -6.02 -3.20 3.67
N VAL A 55 -5.31 -2.12 3.34
CA VAL A 55 -5.67 -0.76 3.77
C VAL A 55 -7.02 -0.34 3.20
N LEU A 56 -7.27 -0.57 1.91
CA LEU A 56 -8.56 -0.25 1.30
C LEU A 56 -9.70 -1.11 1.88
N ALA A 57 -9.45 -2.38 2.16
CA ALA A 57 -10.44 -3.26 2.79
C ALA A 57 -10.81 -2.76 4.19
N PHE A 58 -9.84 -2.32 5.00
CA PHE A 58 -10.10 -1.72 6.31
C PHE A 58 -11.05 -0.52 6.20
N PHE A 59 -10.72 0.46 5.38
CA PHE A 59 -11.54 1.67 5.24
C PHE A 59 -12.91 1.39 4.59
N ARG A 60 -13.00 0.39 3.71
CA ARG A 60 -14.28 -0.03 3.12
C ARG A 60 -15.23 -0.58 4.19
N ARG A 61 -14.73 -1.34 5.17
CA ARG A 61 -15.55 -1.84 6.30
C ARG A 61 -16.00 -0.73 7.25
N LEU A 62 -15.40 0.45 7.16
CA LEU A 62 -15.81 1.65 7.91
C LEU A 62 -16.78 2.54 7.11
N ASP A 63 -17.27 2.06 5.96
CA ASP A 63 -18.21 2.76 5.09
C ASP A 63 -17.74 4.17 4.66
N ILE A 64 -16.42 4.33 4.45
CA ILE A 64 -15.84 5.58 3.97
C ILE A 64 -16.22 5.79 2.49
N PRO A 65 -16.87 6.90 2.12
CA PRO A 65 -17.20 7.21 0.74
C PRO A 65 -15.94 7.55 -0.07
N ASP A 66 -16.03 7.43 -1.40
CA ASP A 66 -15.03 7.91 -2.36
C ASP A 66 -13.61 7.33 -2.20
N LEU A 67 -13.51 6.06 -1.78
CA LEU A 67 -12.22 5.37 -1.74
C LEU A 67 -11.63 5.17 -3.15
N PRO A 68 -10.32 5.39 -3.34
CA PRO A 68 -9.68 5.16 -4.63
C PRO A 68 -9.67 3.66 -4.97
N THR A 69 -9.59 3.37 -6.27
CA THR A 69 -9.32 2.00 -6.72
C THR A 69 -7.90 1.58 -6.30
N PRO A 70 -7.63 0.26 -6.14
CA PRO A 70 -6.27 -0.22 -5.90
C PRO A 70 -5.27 0.28 -6.95
N ILE A 71 -5.73 0.42 -8.19
CA ILE A 71 -4.94 0.88 -9.34
C ILE A 71 -4.57 2.35 -9.21
N THR A 72 -5.57 3.20 -8.92
CA THR A 72 -5.35 4.63 -8.69
C THR A 72 -4.39 4.86 -7.52
N LEU A 73 -4.56 4.14 -6.41
CA LEU A 73 -3.67 4.27 -5.25
C LEU A 73 -2.25 3.75 -5.55
N PHE A 74 -2.13 2.63 -6.26
CA PHE A 74 -0.85 2.09 -6.68
C PHE A 74 -0.09 3.06 -7.59
N ASN A 75 -0.75 3.60 -8.62
CA ASN A 75 -0.17 4.61 -9.51
C ASN A 75 0.26 5.85 -8.73
N THR A 76 -0.54 6.31 -7.76
CA THR A 76 -0.18 7.44 -6.89
C THR A 76 1.07 7.18 -6.04
N ILE A 77 1.25 5.95 -5.55
CA ILE A 77 2.40 5.56 -4.72
C ILE A 77 3.66 5.37 -5.56
N THR A 78 3.53 4.75 -6.73
CA THR A 78 4.66 4.29 -7.55
C THR A 78 5.04 5.25 -8.69
N ASP A 79 4.17 6.20 -9.02
CA ASP A 79 4.24 7.04 -10.22
C ASP A 79 4.24 6.23 -11.54
N LEU A 80 3.76 4.98 -11.49
CA LEU A 80 3.53 4.15 -12.67
C LEU A 80 2.15 4.45 -13.29
N ALA A 81 2.00 4.15 -14.57
CA ALA A 81 0.76 4.35 -15.32
C ALA A 81 0.09 3.01 -15.64
N MET A 82 -0.33 2.27 -14.59
CA MET A 82 -1.08 1.02 -14.77
C MET A 82 -2.50 1.31 -15.27
N SER A 83 -3.00 0.45 -16.16
CA SER A 83 -4.36 0.56 -16.73
C SER A 83 -5.42 0.00 -15.78
N GLU A 84 -6.59 0.63 -15.74
CA GLU A 84 -7.74 0.09 -15.01
C GLU A 84 -8.43 -1.08 -15.70
N GLU A 85 -8.16 -1.31 -16.98
CA GLU A 85 -8.81 -2.34 -17.80
C GLU A 85 -8.27 -3.75 -17.54
N SER A 86 -7.16 -3.87 -16.80
CA SER A 86 -6.45 -5.13 -16.58
C SER A 86 -6.10 -5.35 -15.11
N SER A 87 -6.00 -6.62 -14.70
CA SER A 87 -5.61 -6.96 -13.33
C SER A 87 -4.22 -6.43 -12.99
N LEU A 88 -4.09 -5.75 -11.85
CA LEU A 88 -2.83 -5.14 -11.43
C LEU A 88 -1.72 -6.18 -11.19
N ILE A 89 -2.09 -7.36 -10.69
CA ILE A 89 -1.16 -8.48 -10.48
C ILE A 89 -0.57 -8.94 -11.81
N VAL A 90 -1.37 -8.98 -12.88
CA VAL A 90 -0.89 -9.38 -14.21
C VAL A 90 0.07 -8.33 -14.76
N GLN A 91 -0.22 -7.04 -14.57
CA GLN A 91 0.62 -5.94 -15.03
C GLN A 91 1.96 -5.86 -14.29
N VAL A 92 2.00 -6.26 -13.01
CA VAL A 92 3.21 -6.25 -12.19
C VAL A 92 4.10 -7.48 -12.37
N CYS A 93 3.55 -8.60 -12.82
CA CYS A 93 4.28 -9.86 -13.00
C CYS A 93 4.86 -10.06 -14.42
N GLN A 94 4.74 -9.07 -15.31
CA GLN A 94 5.28 -9.11 -16.68
C GLN A 94 6.67 -8.49 -16.79
#